data_AF-A0A3C1P1W8-F1
#
_entry.id   AF-A0A3C1P1W8-F1
#
_cell.length_a   1.000
_cell.length_b   1.000
_cell.length_c   1.000
_cell.angle_alpha   90.00
_cell.angle_beta   90.00
_cell.angle_gamma   90.00
#
_symmetry.space_group_name_H-M   'P 1'
#
loop_
_entity.id
_entity.type
_entity.pdbx_description
1 polymer ?
#
loop_
_entity_poly.entity_id
_entity_poly.type
_entity_poly.pdbx_seq_one_letter_code
_entity_poly.pdbx_strand_id
1 'polypeptide(L)'
;YEDLREIVADPETYSNSIAMEAQSGERTSDGTNLGEVFAERLAELGWGRVRTLHRTDAPEHTRYRRLMNRALAPGMVRRMMPDVERIADDLIDAFIDRDSCEFIRDFAFPLPGTVIAHLIGMDDADMARFKTWADAMLAPAQGLLVDEESARHYAAIEAEAQHHMAEVFEERRRNPADDLMSAMIAPPDDGDEPFTMHELMDLMNQLITGG
;
A
#
# COMPACT_ATOMS: atom_id res chain seq x y z
N TYR A 1 -17.68 -15.99 -16.99
CA TYR A 1 -16.64 -15.16 -17.64
C TYR A 1 -17.27 -13.95 -18.29
N GLU A 2 -18.25 -14.14 -19.17
CA GLU A 2 -18.95 -13.04 -19.86
C GLU A 2 -19.56 -12.03 -18.87
N ASP A 3 -20.26 -12.51 -17.84
CA ASP A 3 -20.83 -11.65 -16.79
C ASP A 3 -19.75 -10.80 -16.07
N LEU A 4 -18.60 -11.39 -15.71
CA LEU A 4 -17.52 -10.66 -15.05
C LEU A 4 -16.89 -9.61 -15.97
N ARG A 5 -16.76 -9.92 -17.27
CA ARG A 5 -16.24 -8.98 -18.26
C ARG A 5 -17.20 -7.81 -18.45
N GLU A 6 -18.50 -8.07 -18.45
CA GLU A 6 -19.54 -7.04 -18.51
C GLU A 6 -19.48 -6.13 -17.28
N ILE A 7 -19.43 -6.71 -16.07
CA ILE A 7 -19.34 -5.97 -14.81
C ILE A 7 -18.11 -5.06 -14.77
N VAL A 8 -16.92 -5.59 -15.09
CA VAL A 8 -15.66 -4.81 -15.04
C VAL A 8 -15.61 -3.71 -16.12
N ALA A 9 -16.36 -3.87 -17.22
CA ALA A 9 -16.41 -2.91 -18.32
C ALA A 9 -17.43 -1.78 -18.11
N ASP A 10 -18.34 -1.90 -17.14
CA ASP A 10 -19.39 -0.91 -16.86
C ASP A 10 -19.31 -0.37 -15.41
N PRO A 11 -18.33 0.49 -15.10
CA PRO A 11 -18.20 1.08 -13.77
C PRO A 11 -19.30 2.11 -13.46
N GLU A 12 -20.09 2.54 -14.44
CA GLU A 12 -21.24 3.43 -14.20
C GLU A 12 -22.38 2.65 -13.52
N THR A 13 -22.61 1.40 -13.93
CA THR A 13 -23.56 0.49 -13.28
C THR A 13 -22.94 -0.20 -12.05
N TYR A 14 -21.68 -0.65 -12.17
CA TYR A 14 -20.97 -1.42 -11.14
C TYR A 14 -19.83 -0.61 -10.54
N SER A 15 -20.20 0.35 -9.70
CA SER A 15 -19.31 1.29 -9.04
C SER A 15 -18.22 0.61 -8.20
N ASN A 16 -16.99 1.12 -8.31
CA ASN A 16 -15.87 0.76 -7.43
C ASN A 16 -15.83 1.62 -6.16
N SER A 17 -16.61 2.70 -6.13
CA SER A 17 -16.82 3.53 -4.95
C SER A 17 -17.73 2.85 -3.93
N ILE A 18 -17.24 1.78 -3.33
CA ILE A 18 -17.87 1.13 -2.19
C ILE A 18 -17.68 2.04 -0.97
N ALA A 19 -18.76 2.34 -0.25
CA ALA A 19 -18.67 3.07 1.02
C ALA A 19 -17.76 2.30 1.99
N MET A 20 -16.82 2.98 2.64
CA MET A 20 -15.93 2.35 3.64
C MET A 20 -16.71 1.63 4.76
N GLU A 21 -17.94 2.06 5.02
CA GLU A 21 -18.90 1.41 5.93
C GLU A 21 -19.18 -0.06 5.59
N ALA A 22 -19.05 -0.46 4.32
CA ALA A 22 -19.27 -1.83 3.88
C ALA A 22 -18.04 -2.73 4.05
N GLN A 23 -16.85 -2.17 4.30
CA GLN A 23 -15.61 -2.93 4.54
C GLN A 23 -15.26 -3.05 6.03
N SER A 24 -15.86 -2.27 6.92
CA SER A 24 -15.62 -2.31 8.37
C SER A 24 -16.49 -3.34 9.11
N GLY A 25 -16.68 -4.50 8.48
CA GLY A 25 -17.79 -5.44 8.71
C GLY A 25 -17.82 -6.21 10.04
N GLU A 26 -16.97 -5.94 11.02
CA GLU A 26 -17.04 -6.59 12.34
C GLU A 26 -17.58 -5.62 13.39
N ARG A 27 -18.77 -5.96 13.88
CA ARG A 27 -19.39 -5.30 15.02
C ARG A 27 -19.25 -6.18 16.26
N THR A 28 -18.86 -5.57 17.37
CA THR A 28 -18.88 -6.21 18.69
C THR A 28 -20.32 -6.46 19.15
N SER A 29 -20.49 -7.24 20.22
CA SER A 29 -21.81 -7.59 20.77
C SER A 29 -22.64 -6.39 21.26
N ASP A 30 -21.98 -5.27 21.58
CA ASP A 30 -22.59 -3.99 21.95
C ASP A 30 -22.81 -3.03 20.77
N GLY A 31 -22.46 -3.46 19.54
CA GLY A 31 -22.75 -2.76 18.30
C GLY A 31 -21.64 -1.83 17.78
N THR A 32 -20.52 -1.72 18.50
CA THR A 32 -19.36 -0.91 18.09
C THR A 32 -18.81 -1.42 16.77
N ASN A 33 -18.55 -0.51 15.84
CA ASN A 33 -17.92 -0.81 14.56
C ASN A 33 -16.40 -0.72 14.71
N LEU A 34 -15.71 -1.86 14.66
CA LEU A 34 -14.26 -1.89 14.91
C LEU A 34 -13.44 -1.24 13.80
N GLY A 35 -13.95 -1.22 12.55
CA GLY A 35 -13.28 -0.48 11.48
C GLY A 35 -13.48 1.03 11.59
N GLU A 36 -14.57 1.52 12.19
CA GLU A 36 -14.71 2.94 12.55
C GLU A 36 -13.70 3.31 13.65
N VAL A 37 -13.59 2.50 14.71
CA VAL A 37 -12.60 2.71 15.78
C VAL A 37 -11.17 2.74 15.22
N PHE A 38 -10.85 1.82 14.31
CA PHE A 38 -9.56 1.79 13.61
C PHE A 38 -9.35 3.09 12.81
N ALA A 39 -10.33 3.49 11.99
CA ALA A 39 -10.21 4.65 11.12
C ALA A 39 -10.09 5.97 11.90
N GLU A 40 -10.87 6.14 12.97
CA GLU A 40 -10.78 7.27 13.88
C GLU A 40 -9.40 7.33 14.52
N ARG A 41 -8.91 6.20 15.06
CA ARG A 41 -7.61 6.16 15.71
C ARG A 41 -6.46 6.43 14.75
N LEU A 42 -6.54 5.94 13.52
CA LEU A 42 -5.56 6.23 12.47
C LEU A 42 -5.55 7.71 12.11
N ALA A 43 -6.74 8.34 12.00
CA ALA A 43 -6.86 9.77 11.72
C ALA A 43 -6.38 10.66 12.88
N GLU A 44 -6.49 10.20 14.14
CA GLU A 44 -5.92 10.89 15.31
C GLU A 44 -4.39 10.88 15.31
N LEU A 45 -3.78 9.76 14.91
CA LEU A 45 -2.34 9.54 15.03
C LEU A 45 -1.55 9.88 13.76
N GLY A 46 -2.17 9.82 12.59
CA GLY A 46 -1.54 9.99 11.29
C GLY A 46 -2.47 10.67 10.28
N TRP A 47 -2.57 10.10 9.08
CA TRP A 47 -3.42 10.57 8.00
C TRP A 47 -4.61 9.64 7.85
N GLY A 48 -5.82 10.16 8.09
CA GLY A 48 -7.06 9.41 7.89
C GLY A 48 -7.23 8.95 6.44
N ARG A 49 -7.87 7.78 6.27
CA ARG A 49 -8.10 7.15 4.96
C ARG A 49 -9.03 7.99 4.08
N VAL A 50 -8.67 8.08 2.82
CA VAL A 50 -9.40 8.65 1.69
C VAL A 50 -9.59 7.59 0.60
N ARG A 51 -10.56 7.82 -0.28
CA ARG A 51 -10.78 6.95 -1.43
C ARG A 51 -9.85 7.38 -2.57
N THR A 52 -9.00 6.45 -3.01
CA THR A 52 -8.12 6.64 -4.16
C THR A 52 -8.20 5.43 -5.09
N LEU A 53 -7.77 5.64 -6.33
CA LEU A 53 -7.57 4.63 -7.37
C LEU A 53 -8.64 3.50 -7.38
N HIS A 54 -8.36 2.32 -6.82
CA HIS A 54 -9.25 1.16 -6.89
C HIS A 54 -10.60 1.31 -6.15
N ARG A 55 -10.75 2.34 -5.31
CA ARG A 55 -12.00 2.65 -4.57
C ARG A 55 -12.73 3.87 -5.11
N THR A 56 -12.45 4.26 -6.34
CA THR A 56 -13.04 5.46 -6.98
C THR A 56 -13.50 5.14 -8.38
N ASP A 57 -14.48 5.89 -8.88
CA ASP A 57 -14.91 5.86 -10.28
C ASP A 57 -14.47 7.15 -11.00
N ALA A 58 -14.76 7.27 -12.30
CA ALA A 58 -14.50 8.51 -13.03
C ALA A 58 -15.40 9.65 -12.52
N PRO A 59 -14.91 10.91 -12.48
CA PRO A 59 -13.62 11.38 -12.98
C PRO A 59 -12.42 11.20 -12.04
N GLU A 60 -12.62 10.94 -10.75
CA GLU A 60 -11.55 10.86 -9.75
C GLU A 60 -10.55 9.74 -10.07
N HIS A 61 -11.05 8.55 -10.41
CA HIS A 61 -10.21 7.42 -10.81
C HIS A 61 -9.32 7.75 -12.02
N THR A 62 -9.84 8.52 -12.98
CA THR A 62 -9.08 8.92 -14.17
C THR A 62 -7.87 9.77 -13.79
N ARG A 63 -8.01 10.70 -12.84
CA ARG A 63 -6.89 11.49 -12.28
C ARG A 63 -5.87 10.58 -11.59
N TYR A 64 -6.30 9.77 -10.63
CA TYR A 64 -5.39 8.86 -9.90
C TYR A 64 -4.64 7.92 -10.85
N ARG A 65 -5.35 7.31 -11.80
CA ARG A 65 -4.78 6.38 -12.77
C ARG A 65 -3.76 7.07 -13.68
N ARG A 66 -4.01 8.30 -14.12
CA ARG A 66 -3.06 9.05 -14.94
C ARG A 66 -1.77 9.33 -14.18
N LEU A 67 -1.87 9.85 -12.95
CA LEU A 67 -0.74 10.16 -12.10
C LEU A 67 0.07 8.90 -11.75
N MET A 68 -0.60 7.81 -11.36
CA MET A 68 0.06 6.54 -11.04
C MET A 68 0.71 5.88 -12.26
N ASN A 69 0.08 5.94 -13.44
CA ASN A 69 0.69 5.41 -14.68
C ASN A 69 1.98 6.14 -15.05
N ARG A 70 2.09 7.43 -14.73
CA ARG A 70 3.33 8.18 -14.90
C ARG A 70 4.38 7.73 -13.89
N ALA A 71 4.00 7.60 -12.62
CA ALA A 71 4.90 7.14 -11.56
C ALA A 71 5.44 5.71 -11.85
N LEU A 72 4.60 4.84 -12.41
CA LEU A 72 4.91 3.45 -12.78
C LEU A 72 5.18 3.29 -14.29
N ALA A 73 5.65 4.33 -14.96
CA ALA A 73 5.96 4.25 -16.38
C ALA A 73 6.99 3.14 -16.66
N PRO A 74 7.01 2.52 -17.86
CA PRO A 74 7.94 1.42 -18.17
C PRO A 74 9.42 1.75 -17.93
N GLY A 75 9.79 3.03 -18.04
CA GLY A 75 11.13 3.50 -17.71
C GLY A 75 11.46 3.41 -16.22
N MET A 76 10.51 3.70 -15.33
CA MET A 76 10.67 3.56 -13.88
C MET A 76 10.79 2.08 -13.50
N VAL A 77 9.88 1.24 -14.01
CA VAL A 77 9.91 -0.21 -13.74
C VAL A 77 11.26 -0.81 -14.16
N ARG A 78 11.79 -0.43 -15.33
CA ARG A 78 13.13 -0.89 -15.76
C ARG A 78 14.26 -0.43 -14.85
N ARG A 79 14.14 0.73 -14.19
CA ARG A 79 15.16 1.21 -13.24
C ARG A 79 15.11 0.48 -11.90
N MET A 80 13.96 -0.09 -11.55
CA MET A 80 13.82 -0.93 -10.35
C MET A 80 14.38 -2.34 -10.56
N MET A 81 14.50 -2.81 -11.82
CA MET A 81 14.95 -4.18 -12.11
C MET A 81 16.29 -4.57 -11.48
N PRO A 82 17.35 -3.74 -11.48
CA PRO A 82 18.61 -4.11 -10.83
C PRO A 82 18.45 -4.38 -9.33
N ASP A 83 17.59 -3.62 -8.63
CA ASP A 83 17.33 -3.86 -7.21
C ASP A 83 16.51 -5.13 -7.00
N VAL A 84 15.52 -5.41 -7.86
CA VAL A 84 14.75 -6.66 -7.81
C VAL A 84 15.64 -7.87 -8.07
N GLU A 85 16.54 -7.80 -9.06
CA GLU A 85 17.51 -8.84 -9.37
C GLU A 85 18.44 -9.10 -8.19
N ARG A 86 19.00 -8.02 -7.59
CA ARG A 86 19.83 -8.14 -6.39
C ARG A 86 19.07 -8.78 -5.23
N ILE A 87 17.85 -8.34 -4.95
CA ILE A 87 17.03 -8.91 -3.86
C ILE A 87 16.74 -10.40 -4.13
N ALA A 88 16.45 -10.76 -5.37
CA ALA A 88 16.23 -12.16 -5.74
C ALA A 88 17.51 -13.01 -5.53
N ASP A 89 18.68 -12.50 -5.95
CA ASP A 89 19.96 -13.15 -5.74
C ASP A 89 20.27 -13.30 -4.24
N ASP A 90 20.08 -12.25 -3.44
CA ASP A 90 20.30 -12.26 -1.99
C ASP A 90 19.41 -13.31 -1.28
N LEU A 91 18.14 -13.45 -1.71
CA LEU A 91 17.23 -14.46 -1.20
C LEU A 91 17.65 -15.88 -1.60
N ILE A 92 18.11 -16.08 -2.83
CA ILE A 92 18.60 -17.37 -3.33
C ILE A 92 19.87 -17.79 -2.58
N ASP A 93 20.81 -16.87 -2.42
CA ASP A 93 22.08 -17.10 -1.72
C ASP A 93 21.87 -17.57 -0.27
N ALA A 94 20.77 -17.16 0.37
CA ALA A 94 20.43 -17.61 1.72
C ALA A 94 20.12 -19.12 1.83
N PHE A 95 19.77 -19.79 0.73
CA PHE A 95 19.44 -21.21 0.71
C PHE A 95 20.14 -22.04 -0.38
N ILE A 96 20.96 -21.43 -1.24
CA ILE A 96 21.56 -22.12 -2.39
C ILE A 96 22.45 -23.31 -2.02
N ASP A 97 23.10 -23.28 -0.85
CA ASP A 97 23.95 -24.36 -0.34
C ASP A 97 23.17 -25.49 0.35
N ARG A 98 21.83 -25.38 0.43
CA ARG A 98 20.96 -26.40 1.04
C ARG A 98 20.47 -27.37 -0.04
N ASP A 99 20.31 -28.65 0.32
CA ASP A 99 19.76 -29.66 -0.58
C ASP A 99 18.27 -29.43 -0.94
N SER A 100 17.55 -28.63 -0.14
CA SER A 100 16.16 -28.25 -0.40
C SER A 100 15.78 -26.93 0.29
N CYS A 101 14.74 -26.28 -0.22
CA CYS A 101 14.10 -25.10 0.36
C CYS A 101 12.57 -25.26 0.35
N GLU A 102 11.87 -24.48 1.17
CA GLU A 102 10.44 -24.26 1.04
C GLU A 102 10.24 -22.96 0.25
N PHE A 103 9.95 -23.09 -1.04
CA PHE A 103 9.99 -21.97 -1.99
C PHE A 103 9.09 -20.80 -1.62
N ILE A 104 7.93 -21.04 -0.98
CA ILE A 104 7.03 -19.95 -0.59
C ILE A 104 7.65 -19.11 0.52
N ARG A 105 7.99 -19.74 1.65
CA ARG A 105 8.59 -19.07 2.81
C ARG A 105 9.97 -18.51 2.50
N ASP A 106 10.78 -19.25 1.76
CA ASP A 106 12.20 -18.94 1.58
C ASP A 106 12.46 -17.99 0.39
N PHE A 107 11.51 -17.82 -0.56
CA PHE A 107 11.70 -16.93 -1.73
C PHE A 107 10.44 -16.15 -2.12
N ALA A 108 9.33 -16.82 -2.45
CA ALA A 108 8.19 -16.18 -3.12
C ALA A 108 7.45 -15.17 -2.22
N PHE A 109 7.34 -15.45 -0.92
CA PHE A 109 6.74 -14.57 0.07
C PHE A 109 7.64 -13.36 0.43
N PRO A 110 8.95 -13.52 0.74
CA PRO A 110 9.79 -12.39 1.08
C PRO A 110 10.09 -11.44 -0.09
N LEU A 111 10.22 -11.94 -1.32
CA LEU A 111 10.63 -11.14 -2.49
C LEU A 111 9.80 -9.84 -2.68
N PRO A 112 8.46 -9.88 -2.85
CA PRO A 112 7.68 -8.66 -3.08
C PRO A 112 7.74 -7.70 -1.88
N GLY A 113 7.72 -8.25 -0.65
CA GLY A 113 7.82 -7.44 0.56
C GLY A 113 9.15 -6.69 0.67
N THR A 114 10.27 -7.36 0.40
CA THR A 114 11.60 -6.72 0.42
C THR A 114 11.74 -5.66 -0.68
N VAL A 115 11.20 -5.91 -1.88
CA VAL A 115 11.17 -4.91 -2.96
C VAL A 115 10.43 -3.65 -2.51
N ILE A 116 9.23 -3.78 -1.93
CA ILE A 116 8.45 -2.63 -1.48
C ILE A 116 9.12 -1.91 -0.32
N ALA A 117 9.72 -2.65 0.62
CA ALA A 117 10.44 -2.05 1.74
C ALA A 117 11.62 -1.18 1.27
N HIS A 118 12.39 -1.65 0.28
CA HIS A 118 13.46 -0.86 -0.34
C HIS A 118 12.92 0.41 -1.01
N LEU A 119 11.73 0.36 -1.62
CA LEU A 119 11.09 1.55 -2.22
C LEU A 119 10.75 2.61 -1.17
N ILE A 120 10.40 2.22 0.05
CA ILE A 120 10.15 3.15 1.16
C ILE A 120 11.41 3.44 2.01
N GLY A 121 12.60 3.19 1.44
CA GLY A 121 13.87 3.58 2.05
C GLY A 121 14.28 2.75 3.27
N MET A 122 13.75 1.53 3.41
CA MET A 122 14.17 0.61 4.47
C MET A 122 15.40 -0.20 4.08
N ASP A 123 16.23 -0.49 5.06
CA ASP A 123 17.32 -1.45 4.95
C ASP A 123 16.87 -2.87 5.36
N ASP A 124 17.73 -3.86 5.16
CA ASP A 124 17.38 -5.25 5.48
C ASP A 124 17.15 -5.49 6.98
N ALA A 125 17.72 -4.65 7.85
CA ALA A 125 17.51 -4.73 9.30
C ALA A 125 16.08 -4.34 9.69
N ASP A 126 15.40 -3.57 8.84
CA ASP A 126 14.03 -3.09 9.03
C ASP A 126 12.94 -4.04 8.52
N MET A 127 13.27 -5.18 7.90
CA MET A 127 12.26 -6.07 7.29
C MET A 127 11.24 -6.62 8.31
N ALA A 128 11.65 -6.88 9.55
CA ALA A 128 10.72 -7.29 10.60
C ALA A 128 9.71 -6.18 10.92
N ARG A 129 10.16 -4.93 10.92
CA ARG A 129 9.32 -3.74 11.14
C ARG A 129 8.38 -3.52 9.96
N PHE A 130 8.87 -3.66 8.72
CA PHE A 130 8.03 -3.62 7.52
C PHE A 130 6.90 -4.65 7.57
N LYS A 131 7.20 -5.90 7.94
CA LYS A 131 6.20 -6.95 8.08
C LYS A 131 5.12 -6.56 9.08
N THR A 132 5.51 -6.03 10.25
CA THR A 132 4.54 -5.54 11.26
C THR A 132 3.63 -4.44 10.70
N TRP A 133 4.17 -3.53 9.88
CA TRP A 133 3.37 -2.50 9.22
C TRP A 133 2.40 -3.09 8.18
N ALA A 134 2.87 -4.00 7.32
CA ALA A 134 2.04 -4.65 6.31
C ALA A 134 0.91 -5.48 6.96
N ASP A 135 1.21 -6.23 8.03
CA ASP A 135 0.22 -6.97 8.80
C ASP A 135 -0.86 -6.03 9.38
N ALA A 136 -0.45 -4.86 9.91
CA ALA A 136 -1.40 -3.87 10.44
C ALA A 136 -2.30 -3.26 9.36
N MET A 137 -1.76 -3.01 8.16
CA MET A 137 -2.55 -2.53 7.02
C MET A 137 -3.58 -3.54 6.53
N LEU A 138 -3.23 -4.84 6.58
CA LEU A 138 -4.09 -5.96 6.19
C LEU A 138 -5.07 -6.37 7.29
N ALA A 139 -4.85 -5.98 8.55
CA ALA A 139 -5.65 -6.39 9.69
C ALA A 139 -7.18 -6.23 9.51
N PRO A 140 -7.70 -5.13 8.94
CA PRO A 140 -9.13 -5.00 8.66
C PRO A 140 -9.64 -6.03 7.64
N ALA A 141 -8.88 -6.28 6.57
CA ALA A 141 -9.27 -7.21 5.50
C ALA A 141 -9.15 -8.69 5.92
N GLN A 142 -8.32 -8.97 6.93
CA GLN A 142 -8.07 -10.31 7.45
C GLN A 142 -8.95 -10.68 8.66
N GLY A 143 -9.82 -9.78 9.13
CA GLY A 143 -10.65 -10.02 10.31
C GLY A 143 -9.83 -10.11 11.61
N LEU A 144 -8.74 -9.34 11.71
CA LEU A 144 -7.89 -9.30 12.90
C LEU A 144 -8.34 -8.25 13.92
N LEU A 145 -9.34 -7.44 13.59
CA LEU A 145 -9.94 -6.47 14.50
C LEU A 145 -10.99 -7.18 15.35
N VAL A 146 -10.55 -7.82 16.43
CA VAL A 146 -11.43 -8.68 17.26
C VAL A 146 -12.13 -7.93 18.38
N ASP A 147 -11.61 -6.76 18.76
CA ASP A 147 -12.11 -5.85 19.78
C ASP A 147 -11.57 -4.42 19.58
N GLU A 148 -11.98 -3.48 20.42
CA GLU A 148 -11.50 -2.09 20.32
C GLU A 148 -9.99 -1.96 20.58
N GLU A 149 -9.41 -2.82 21.42
CA GLU A 149 -7.98 -2.78 21.76
C GLU A 149 -7.14 -3.13 20.53
N SER A 150 -7.45 -4.24 19.86
CA SER A 150 -6.82 -4.66 18.61
C SER A 150 -7.03 -3.64 17.49
N ALA A 151 -8.23 -3.06 17.36
CA ALA A 151 -8.49 -1.99 16.40
C ALA A 151 -7.58 -0.77 16.61
N ARG A 152 -7.46 -0.30 17.86
CA ARG A 152 -6.58 0.83 18.20
C ARG A 152 -5.09 0.48 18.07
N HIS A 153 -4.72 -0.76 18.37
CA HIS A 153 -3.35 -1.24 18.27
C HIS A 153 -2.86 -1.25 16.82
N TYR A 154 -3.60 -1.91 15.91
CA TYR A 154 -3.21 -1.95 14.49
C TYR A 154 -3.27 -0.56 13.84
N ALA A 155 -4.23 0.29 14.23
CA ALA A 155 -4.27 1.68 13.74
C ALA A 155 -3.02 2.49 14.15
N ALA A 156 -2.51 2.26 15.37
CA ALA A 156 -1.27 2.92 15.82
C ALA A 156 -0.05 2.44 15.02
N ILE A 157 0.04 1.14 14.72
CA ILE A 157 1.12 0.59 13.89
C ILE A 157 1.04 1.11 12.45
N GLU A 158 -0.16 1.17 11.85
CA GLU A 158 -0.34 1.77 10.52
C GLU A 158 0.06 3.25 10.53
N ALA A 159 -0.25 4.00 11.59
CA ALA A 159 0.17 5.39 11.73
C ALA A 159 1.71 5.53 11.81
N GLU A 160 2.41 4.64 12.51
CA GLU A 160 3.88 4.62 12.53
C GLU A 160 4.45 4.44 11.11
N ALA A 161 3.88 3.53 10.33
CA ALA A 161 4.25 3.32 8.93
C ALA A 161 4.02 4.59 8.10
N GLN A 162 2.88 5.24 8.28
CA GLN A 162 2.55 6.49 7.58
C GLN A 162 3.57 7.59 7.88
N HIS A 163 3.98 7.75 9.14
CA HIS A 163 4.99 8.76 9.51
C HIS A 163 6.33 8.49 8.83
N HIS A 164 6.80 7.25 8.81
CA HIS A 164 8.03 6.90 8.07
C HIS A 164 7.90 7.21 6.58
N MET A 165 6.81 6.81 5.93
CA MET A 165 6.59 7.11 4.51
C MET A 165 6.49 8.60 4.23
N ALA A 166 5.87 9.37 5.13
CA ALA A 166 5.82 10.82 5.04
C ALA A 166 7.22 11.44 5.11
N GLU A 167 8.09 10.96 6.01
CA GLU A 167 9.49 11.40 6.10
C GLU A 167 10.24 11.13 4.78
N VAL A 168 10.04 9.95 4.18
CA VAL A 168 10.65 9.59 2.89
C VAL A 168 10.14 10.50 1.77
N PHE A 169 8.83 10.77 1.69
CA PHE A 169 8.29 11.72 0.70
C PHE A 169 8.84 13.13 0.92
N GLU A 170 8.94 13.61 2.15
CA GLU A 170 9.52 14.93 2.45
C GLU A 170 11.02 14.98 2.13
N GLU A 171 11.76 13.90 2.36
CA GLU A 171 13.16 13.78 1.94
C GLU A 171 13.25 13.89 0.41
N ARG A 172 12.45 13.13 -0.34
CA ARG A 172 12.44 13.16 -1.82
C ARG A 172 11.94 14.48 -2.39
N ARG A 173 11.10 15.24 -1.68
CA ARG A 173 10.78 16.62 -2.08
C ARG A 173 12.01 17.54 -2.04
N ARG A 174 12.90 17.34 -1.07
CA ARG A 174 14.13 18.15 -0.91
C ARG A 174 15.28 17.65 -1.77
N ASN A 175 15.37 16.33 -1.91
CA ASN A 175 16.42 15.61 -2.63
C ASN A 175 15.77 14.59 -3.58
N PRO A 176 15.26 15.03 -4.75
CA PRO A 176 14.63 14.13 -5.70
C PRO A 176 15.62 13.05 -6.17
N ALA A 177 15.14 11.81 -6.24
CA ALA A 177 15.87 10.65 -6.75
C ALA A 177 15.14 10.04 -7.96
N ASP A 178 15.79 9.11 -8.63
CA ASP A 178 15.19 8.36 -9.75
C ASP A 178 14.40 7.13 -9.25
N ASP A 179 13.49 7.34 -8.29
CA ASP A 179 12.70 6.30 -7.63
C ASP A 179 11.18 6.56 -7.67
N LEU A 180 10.40 5.54 -7.28
CA LEU A 180 8.93 5.60 -7.27
C LEU A 180 8.42 6.71 -6.34
N MET A 181 9.04 6.88 -5.17
CA MET A 181 8.64 7.87 -4.18
C MET A 181 8.74 9.29 -4.75
N SER A 182 9.85 9.59 -5.44
CA SER A 182 10.07 10.87 -6.15
C SER A 182 9.10 11.03 -7.32
N ALA A 183 8.80 9.95 -8.03
CA ALA A 183 7.90 9.98 -9.17
C ALA A 183 6.44 10.23 -8.77
N MET A 184 5.98 9.74 -7.62
CA MET A 184 4.63 9.97 -7.10
C MET A 184 4.40 11.43 -6.67
N ILE A 185 5.44 12.13 -6.22
CA ILE A 185 5.36 13.55 -5.79
C ILE A 185 5.78 14.53 -6.88
N ALA A 186 6.19 14.04 -8.05
CA ALA A 186 6.63 14.89 -9.14
C ALA A 186 5.47 15.77 -9.64
N PRO A 187 5.71 17.06 -9.97
CA PRO A 187 4.65 17.93 -10.46
C PRO A 187 3.99 17.35 -11.72
N PRO A 188 2.65 17.31 -11.78
CA PRO A 188 1.92 16.83 -12.94
C PRO A 188 2.03 17.82 -14.12
N ASP A 189 2.11 17.30 -15.34
CA ASP A 189 2.27 18.11 -16.56
C ASP A 189 0.93 18.60 -17.13
N ASP A 190 -0.16 17.89 -16.80
CA ASP A 190 -1.49 18.07 -17.42
C ASP A 190 -2.44 18.99 -16.61
N GLY A 191 -1.91 19.75 -15.65
CA GLY A 191 -2.69 20.66 -14.80
C GLY A 191 -3.52 19.97 -13.71
N ASP A 192 -3.38 18.66 -13.54
CA ASP A 192 -3.94 17.93 -12.39
C ASP A 192 -3.34 18.47 -11.08
N GLU A 193 -4.07 18.34 -9.97
CA GLU A 193 -3.50 18.64 -8.65
C GLU A 193 -2.55 17.52 -8.23
N PRO A 194 -1.37 17.84 -7.66
CA PRO A 194 -0.48 16.85 -7.04
C PRO A 194 -1.21 16.03 -5.97
N PHE A 195 -0.69 14.84 -5.66
CA PHE A 195 -1.23 14.07 -4.54
C PHE A 195 -1.02 14.81 -3.22
N THR A 196 -2.08 14.91 -2.44
CA THR A 196 -2.05 15.27 -1.03
C THR A 196 -1.39 14.15 -0.23
N MET A 197 -0.95 14.46 1.00
CA MET A 197 -0.36 13.43 1.86
C MET A 197 -1.34 12.30 2.19
N HIS A 198 -2.64 12.61 2.38
CA HIS A 198 -3.68 11.59 2.57
C HIS A 198 -3.77 10.65 1.36
N GLU A 199 -3.77 11.20 0.14
CA GLU A 199 -3.81 10.39 -1.08
C GLU A 199 -2.54 9.53 -1.23
N LEU A 200 -1.37 10.08 -0.91
CA LEU A 200 -0.10 9.32 -0.93
C LEU A 200 -0.13 8.16 0.06
N MET A 201 -0.60 8.37 1.30
CA MET A 201 -0.66 7.30 2.30
C MET A 201 -1.59 6.17 1.87
N ASP A 202 -2.76 6.46 1.30
CA ASP A 202 -3.65 5.42 0.79
C ASP A 202 -3.11 4.72 -0.46
N LEU A 203 -2.42 5.44 -1.35
CA LEU A 203 -1.79 4.82 -2.51
C LEU A 203 -0.64 3.89 -2.09
N MET A 204 0.15 4.28 -1.07
CA MET A 204 1.17 3.41 -0.51
C MET A 204 0.57 2.19 0.20
N ASN A 205 -0.51 2.37 0.97
CA ASN A 205 -1.27 1.25 1.55
C ASN A 205 -1.72 0.27 0.45
N GLN A 206 -2.24 0.76 -0.68
CA GLN A 206 -2.65 -0.08 -1.80
C GLN A 206 -1.50 -0.81 -2.48
N LEU A 207 -0.33 -0.17 -2.61
CA LEU A 207 0.86 -0.82 -3.15
C LEU A 207 1.37 -1.92 -2.22
N ILE A 208 1.36 -1.68 -0.90
CA ILE A 208 1.83 -2.65 0.11
C ILE A 208 0.87 -3.84 0.24
N THR A 209 -0.45 -3.59 0.21
CA THR A 209 -1.46 -4.63 0.44
C THR A 209 -1.89 -5.37 -0.82
N GLY A 210 -1.76 -4.74 -1.99
CA GLY A 210 -2.14 -5.32 -3.29
C GLY A 210 -0.97 -5.83 -4.13
N GLY A 211 0.27 -5.53 -3.74
CA GLY A 211 1.51 -5.93 -4.43
C GLY A 211 2.01 -7.33 -4.08
#